data_AF-A0A8H6MQ26-F1
#
_entry.id   AF-A0A8H6MQ26-F1
#
_cell.length_a   1.000
_cell.length_b   1.000
_cell.length_c   1.000
_cell.angle_alpha   90.00
_cell.angle_beta   90.00
_cell.angle_gamma   90.00
#
_symmetry.space_group_name_H-M   'P 1'
#
loop_
_entity.id
_entity.type
_entity.pdbx_description
1 polymer ?
#
loop_
_entity_poly.entity_id
_entity_poly.type
_entity_poly.pdbx_seq_one_letter_code
_entity_poly.pdbx_strand_id
1 'polypeptide(L)'
;MVARDMLHAFPEVRIGLLVGVAGGAPSDEHDVRLGDVVINSGTTLQYDYGKKIQDQPFLMTGHLNRPPIVLRTAVSTLRIDYTLMAAQGQNLIEEDVEQVLQRHPELRETYSRPDDTTDRLFRPDFLHGDKGLTCDQAGCSSNVYNLARRKERRDAKNRTKVHYGKKSIGRSTDEGCHN
;
A
#
# COMPACT_ATOMS: atom_id res chain seq x y z
N MET A 1 -22.12 3.80 6.67
CA MET A 1 -23.34 3.38 7.41
C MET A 1 -22.95 2.56 8.63
N VAL A 2 -22.24 1.43 8.49
CA VAL A 2 -21.81 0.57 9.62
C VAL A 2 -21.03 1.27 10.75
N ALA A 3 -19.99 2.06 10.43
CA ALA A 3 -19.15 2.69 11.46
C ALA A 3 -19.90 3.72 12.33
N ARG A 4 -20.91 4.39 11.76
CA ARG A 4 -21.75 5.34 12.51
C ARG A 4 -22.64 4.61 13.50
N ASP A 5 -23.24 3.50 13.07
CA ASP A 5 -24.13 2.69 13.93
C ASP A 5 -23.34 2.00 15.05
N MET A 6 -22.09 1.59 14.79
CA MET A 6 -21.19 1.05 15.83
C MET A 6 -20.90 2.06 16.94
N LEU A 7 -20.69 3.34 16.62
CA LEU A 7 -20.45 4.38 17.64
C LEU A 7 -21.68 4.63 18.52
N HIS A 8 -22.89 4.38 17.99
CA HIS A 8 -24.12 4.45 18.76
C HIS A 8 -24.35 3.20 19.62
N ALA A 9 -24.07 2.01 19.09
CA ALA A 9 -24.29 0.74 19.79
C ALA A 9 -23.23 0.45 20.86
N PHE A 10 -22.01 0.95 20.70
CA PHE A 10 -20.87 0.67 21.58
C PHE A 10 -20.22 1.97 22.07
N PRO A 11 -20.77 2.60 23.13
CA PRO A 11 -20.31 3.92 23.60
C PRO A 11 -18.87 3.92 24.14
N GLU A 12 -18.34 2.76 24.53
CA GLU A 12 -16.95 2.63 24.99
C GLU A 12 -15.92 2.50 23.85
N VAL A 13 -16.34 2.45 22.58
CA VAL A 13 -15.41 2.48 21.45
C VAL A 13 -14.80 3.87 21.31
N ARG A 14 -13.51 3.98 21.62
CA ARG A 14 -12.76 5.26 21.56
C ARG A 14 -11.89 5.41 20.33
N ILE A 15 -11.49 4.29 19.72
CA ILE A 15 -10.53 4.24 18.60
C ILE A 15 -11.03 3.20 17.61
N GLY A 16 -11.04 3.55 16.31
CA GLY A 16 -11.22 2.63 15.21
C GLY A 16 -10.02 2.69 14.29
N LEU A 17 -9.53 1.52 13.86
CA LEU A 17 -8.45 1.40 12.87
C LEU A 17 -9.04 0.89 11.56
N LEU A 18 -8.77 1.60 10.47
CA LEU A 18 -9.08 1.13 9.12
C LEU A 18 -7.86 0.39 8.58
N VAL A 19 -8.01 -0.91 8.35
CA VAL A 19 -6.97 -1.78 7.79
C VAL A 19 -7.48 -2.39 6.51
N GLY A 20 -6.65 -2.44 5.48
CA GLY A 20 -7.01 -3.03 4.20
C GLY A 20 -5.83 -3.04 3.23
N VAL A 21 -6.04 -3.69 2.09
CA VAL A 21 -5.10 -3.70 0.97
C VAL A 21 -5.43 -2.53 0.05
N ALA A 22 -4.41 -1.85 -0.46
CA ALA A 22 -4.55 -0.74 -1.39
C ALA A 22 -3.46 -0.79 -2.46
N GLY A 23 -3.75 -0.23 -3.64
CA GLY A 23 -2.73 0.02 -4.66
C GLY A 23 -1.74 1.10 -4.20
N GLY A 24 -0.46 0.92 -4.53
CA GLY A 24 0.57 1.92 -4.31
C GLY A 24 0.69 2.89 -5.49
N ALA A 25 1.04 4.14 -5.21
CA ALA A 25 1.42 5.13 -6.23
C ALA A 25 2.89 5.54 -5.99
N PRO A 26 3.86 4.82 -6.55
CA PRO A 26 5.28 5.08 -6.33
C PRO A 26 5.72 6.41 -6.95
N SER A 27 6.72 7.04 -6.34
CA SER A 27 7.42 8.22 -6.88
C SER A 27 8.92 8.12 -6.65
N ASP A 28 9.70 9.00 -7.27
CA ASP A 28 11.15 9.04 -7.10
C ASP A 28 11.58 9.23 -5.64
N GLU A 29 10.75 9.94 -4.85
CA GLU A 29 10.97 10.14 -3.42
C GLU A 29 10.44 8.97 -2.56
N HIS A 30 9.36 8.33 -3.00
CA HIS A 30 8.64 7.29 -2.25
C HIS A 30 8.46 6.03 -3.09
N ASP A 31 9.44 5.13 -3.01
CA ASP A 31 9.46 3.84 -3.70
C ASP A 31 8.58 2.79 -2.99
N VAL A 32 7.26 2.94 -3.07
CA VAL A 32 6.26 2.01 -2.53
C VAL A 32 6.20 0.74 -3.37
N ARG A 33 6.22 -0.44 -2.74
CA ARG A 33 6.24 -1.76 -3.36
C ARG A 33 5.12 -2.67 -2.87
N LEU A 34 4.86 -3.74 -3.62
CA LEU A 34 3.96 -4.79 -3.16
C LEU A 34 4.48 -5.41 -1.85
N GLY A 35 3.58 -5.51 -0.88
CA GLY A 35 3.88 -5.97 0.48
C GLY A 35 4.37 -4.87 1.43
N ASP A 36 4.58 -3.63 0.97
CA ASP A 36 4.85 -2.52 1.89
C ASP A 36 3.63 -2.15 2.74
N VAL A 37 3.90 -1.66 3.94
CA VAL A 37 2.88 -1.17 4.86
C VAL A 37 2.83 0.35 4.79
N VAL A 38 1.63 0.92 4.65
CA VAL A 38 1.42 2.36 4.69
C VAL A 38 0.64 2.73 5.93
N ILE A 39 1.22 3.59 6.77
CA ILE A 39 0.56 4.14 7.94
C ILE A 39 0.19 5.59 7.65
N ASN A 40 -1.11 5.89 7.66
CA ASN A 40 -1.59 7.25 7.56
C ASN A 40 -1.59 7.91 8.94
N SER A 41 -0.76 8.93 9.10
CA SER A 41 -0.60 9.69 10.36
C SER A 41 -1.22 11.09 10.29
N GLY A 42 -1.90 11.42 9.19
CA GLY A 42 -2.34 12.77 8.84
C GLY A 42 -3.78 12.86 8.36
N THR A 43 -4.12 14.04 7.84
CA THR A 43 -5.39 14.33 7.19
C THR A 43 -5.47 13.56 5.88
N THR A 44 -6.38 12.61 5.78
CA THR A 44 -6.61 11.87 4.54
C THR A 44 -7.32 12.76 3.54
N LEU A 45 -6.77 12.87 2.34
CA LEU A 45 -7.48 13.40 1.18
C LEU A 45 -8.21 12.23 0.53
N GLN A 46 -9.52 12.34 0.38
CA GLN A 46 -10.29 11.38 -0.38
C GLN A 46 -10.30 11.83 -1.85
N TYR A 47 -9.78 10.96 -2.70
CA TYR A 47 -9.92 11.07 -4.15
C TYR A 47 -10.92 10.01 -4.59
N ASP A 48 -11.92 10.41 -5.37
CA ASP A 48 -12.81 9.43 -5.99
C ASP A 48 -12.23 9.04 -7.36
N TYR A 49 -12.01 7.74 -7.52
CA TYR A 49 -11.55 7.10 -8.74
C TYR A 49 -12.77 6.72 -9.60
N GLY A 50 -13.68 7.67 -9.80
CA GLY A 50 -14.79 7.49 -10.72
C GLY A 50 -14.22 7.06 -12.07
N LYS A 51 -14.56 5.84 -12.51
CA LYS A 51 -14.09 5.14 -13.72
C LYS A 51 -13.37 6.06 -14.71
N LYS A 52 -12.09 5.79 -14.97
CA LYS A 52 -11.27 6.46 -15.99
C LYS A 52 -12.09 6.84 -17.22
N ILE A 53 -12.49 8.10 -17.31
CA ILE A 53 -12.69 8.78 -18.59
C ILE A 53 -11.40 9.55 -18.78
N GLN A 54 -10.68 9.25 -19.86
CA GLN A 54 -9.49 10.01 -20.26
C GLN A 54 -9.80 11.53 -20.22
N ASP A 55 -8.80 12.33 -19.86
CA ASP A 55 -8.84 13.81 -19.85
C ASP A 55 -9.66 14.52 -18.77
N GLN A 56 -10.00 13.88 -17.65
CA GLN A 56 -10.59 14.61 -16.51
C GLN A 56 -9.62 14.77 -15.32
N PRO A 57 -9.54 15.98 -14.73
CA PRO A 57 -8.71 16.22 -13.55
C PRO A 57 -9.26 15.48 -12.33
N PHE A 58 -8.36 15.05 -11.44
CA PHE A 58 -8.71 14.42 -10.18
C PHE A 58 -9.67 15.29 -9.37
N LEU A 59 -10.85 14.76 -9.05
CA LEU A 59 -11.79 15.44 -8.17
C LEU A 59 -11.48 15.10 -6.71
N MET A 60 -11.03 16.09 -5.96
CA MET A 60 -10.91 15.98 -4.51
C MET A 60 -12.32 15.98 -3.91
N THR A 61 -12.75 14.84 -3.36
CA THR A 61 -14.12 14.67 -2.87
C THR A 61 -14.26 14.88 -1.36
N GLY A 62 -13.16 14.99 -0.62
CA GLY A 62 -13.22 15.36 0.80
C GLY A 62 -11.90 15.31 1.57
N HIS A 63 -11.98 15.74 2.83
CA HIS A 63 -10.91 15.64 3.83
C HIS A 63 -11.44 14.85 5.03
N LEU A 64 -10.71 13.84 5.49
CA LEU A 64 -10.98 13.21 6.78
C LEU A 64 -10.32 13.99 7.91
N ASN A 65 -11.00 14.06 9.05
CA ASN A 65 -10.48 14.71 10.26
C ASN A 65 -9.11 14.12 10.66
N ARG A 66 -8.24 14.99 11.17
CA ARG A 66 -6.92 14.58 11.66
C ARG A 66 -7.08 13.62 12.86
N PRO A 67 -6.29 12.54 12.94
CA PRO A 67 -6.32 11.66 14.10
C PRO A 67 -6.00 12.41 15.40
N PRO A 68 -6.63 12.05 16.55
CA PRO A 68 -6.31 12.59 17.86
C PRO A 68 -4.82 12.54 18.19
N ILE A 69 -4.35 13.47 19.03
CA ILE A 69 -2.93 13.60 19.40
C ILE A 69 -2.38 12.28 19.96
N VAL A 70 -3.14 11.57 20.80
CA VAL A 70 -2.71 10.30 21.41
C VAL A 70 -2.31 9.26 20.35
N LEU A 71 -3.08 9.12 19.26
CA LEU A 71 -2.76 8.18 18.18
C LEU A 71 -1.54 8.63 17.40
N ARG A 72 -1.41 9.94 17.17
CA ARG A 72 -0.25 10.50 16.46
C ARG A 72 1.03 10.30 17.26
N THR A 73 0.99 10.49 18.58
CA THR A 73 2.11 10.22 19.48
C THR A 73 2.46 8.73 19.47
N ALA A 74 1.47 7.84 19.57
CA ALA A 74 1.70 6.40 19.50
C ALA A 74 2.38 5.98 18.17
N VAL A 75 1.92 6.49 17.03
CA VAL A 75 2.55 6.26 15.72
C VAL A 75 3.98 6.80 15.67
N SER A 76 4.24 7.98 16.26
CA SER A 76 5.59 8.53 16.35
C SER A 76 6.53 7.64 17.18
N THR A 77 6.05 7.11 18.31
CA THR A 77 6.82 6.16 19.14
C THR A 77 7.10 4.87 18.36
N LEU A 78 6.06 4.25 17.79
CA LEU A 78 6.21 3.04 16.96
C LEU A 78 7.20 3.23 15.82
N ARG A 79 7.20 4.41 15.19
CA ARG A 79 8.17 4.73 14.14
C ARG A 79 9.61 4.74 14.65
N ILE A 80 9.85 5.31 15.83
CA ILE A 80 11.18 5.33 16.45
C ILE A 80 11.61 3.91 16.76
N ASP A 81 10.77 3.13 17.44
CA ASP A 81 11.07 1.76 17.84
C ASP A 81 11.39 0.89 16.62
N TYR A 82 10.54 0.95 15.59
CA TYR A 82 10.75 0.21 14.33
C TYR A 82 12.05 0.62 13.63
N THR A 83 12.40 1.91 13.65
CA THR A 83 13.66 2.41 13.05
C THR A 83 14.88 1.89 13.82
N LEU A 84 14.83 1.87 15.16
CA LEU A 84 15.91 1.37 16.00
C LEU A 84 16.09 -0.15 15.82
N MET A 85 15.00 -0.91 15.80
CA MET A 85 15.00 -2.36 15.57
C MET A 85 15.54 -2.70 14.17
N ALA A 86 15.11 -1.96 13.14
CA ALA A 86 15.64 -2.12 11.79
C ALA A 86 17.14 -1.82 11.72
N ALA A 87 17.64 -0.83 12.47
CA ALA A 87 19.08 -0.55 12.56
C ALA A 87 19.88 -1.69 13.24
N GLN A 88 19.22 -2.50 14.07
CA GLN A 88 19.78 -3.72 14.67
C GLN A 88 19.62 -4.96 13.78
N GLY A 89 19.05 -4.80 12.57
CA GLY A 89 18.83 -5.90 11.62
C GLY A 89 17.60 -6.76 11.93
N GLN A 90 16.71 -6.30 12.82
CA GLN A 90 15.44 -6.95 13.10
C GLN A 90 14.38 -6.50 12.11
N ASN A 91 13.53 -7.43 11.66
CA ASN A 91 12.37 -7.09 10.84
C ASN A 91 11.11 -7.74 11.38
N LEU A 92 10.50 -7.07 12.36
CA LEU A 92 9.35 -7.59 13.09
C LEU A 92 8.17 -7.97 12.17
N ILE A 93 7.92 -7.21 11.10
CA ILE A 93 6.76 -7.47 10.25
C ILE A 93 6.95 -8.77 9.45
N GLU A 94 8.11 -8.93 8.80
CA GLU A 94 8.39 -10.18 8.06
C GLU A 94 8.53 -11.37 9.03
N GLU A 95 9.12 -11.16 10.21
CA GLU A 95 9.24 -12.20 11.24
C GLU A 95 7.87 -12.66 11.76
N ASP A 96 6.94 -11.73 12.01
CA ASP A 96 5.59 -12.03 12.45
C ASP A 96 4.78 -12.75 11.36
N VAL A 97 4.89 -12.28 10.11
CA VAL A 97 4.24 -12.93 8.96
C VAL A 97 4.78 -14.35 8.78
N GLU A 98 6.11 -14.53 8.80
CA GLU A 98 6.72 -15.83 8.64
C GLU A 98 6.35 -16.78 9.80
N GLN A 99 6.27 -16.30 11.03
CA GLN A 99 5.76 -17.09 12.16
C GLN A 99 4.32 -17.58 11.94
N VAL A 100 3.43 -16.72 11.42
CA VAL A 100 2.05 -17.12 11.09
C VAL A 100 2.05 -18.16 9.97
N LEU A 101 2.84 -17.95 8.91
CA LEU A 101 2.96 -18.88 7.78
C LEU A 101 3.64 -20.21 8.15
N GLN A 102 4.46 -20.25 9.20
CA GLN A 102 5.01 -21.49 9.77
C GLN A 102 3.95 -22.25 10.57
N ARG A 103 3.11 -21.55 11.33
CA ARG A 103 2.02 -22.16 12.11
C ARG A 103 0.87 -22.64 11.23
N HIS A 104 0.66 -21.97 10.10
CA HIS A 104 -0.41 -22.24 9.14
C HIS A 104 0.15 -22.39 7.71
N PRO A 105 0.81 -23.51 7.40
CA PRO A 105 1.43 -23.73 6.09
C PRO A 105 0.44 -23.61 4.92
N GLU A 106 -0.84 -23.92 5.12
CA GLU A 106 -1.90 -23.77 4.15
C GLU A 106 -2.10 -22.32 3.66
N LEU A 107 -1.73 -21.33 4.47
CA LEU A 107 -1.82 -19.92 4.11
C LEU A 107 -0.71 -19.49 3.16
N ARG A 108 0.38 -20.27 3.03
CA ARG A 108 1.53 -19.88 2.21
C ARG A 108 1.18 -19.70 0.75
N GLU A 109 0.29 -20.52 0.19
CA GLU A 109 -0.05 -20.39 -1.23
C GLU A 109 -0.73 -19.05 -1.55
N THR A 110 -1.57 -18.55 -0.63
CA THR A 110 -2.37 -17.34 -0.86
C THR A 110 -1.75 -16.07 -0.27
N TYR A 111 -1.08 -16.19 0.86
CA TYR A 111 -0.62 -15.04 1.68
C TYR A 111 0.90 -14.91 1.74
N SER A 112 1.66 -15.79 1.07
CA SER A 112 3.09 -15.53 0.91
C SER A 112 3.31 -14.24 0.14
N ARG A 113 4.38 -13.55 0.51
CA ARG A 113 4.82 -12.38 -0.23
C ARG A 113 5.19 -12.78 -1.66
N PRO A 114 4.70 -12.06 -2.69
CA PRO A 114 5.12 -12.28 -4.06
C PRO A 114 6.63 -12.13 -4.23
N ASP A 115 7.16 -12.79 -5.27
CA ASP A 115 8.57 -12.65 -5.64
C ASP A 115 8.87 -11.20 -6.08
N ASP A 116 10.06 -10.69 -5.76
CA ASP A 116 10.43 -9.30 -6.09
C ASP A 116 10.43 -9.04 -7.62
N THR A 117 10.56 -10.08 -8.45
CA THR A 117 10.46 -9.97 -9.92
C THR A 117 9.05 -9.70 -10.42
N THR A 118 8.03 -9.96 -9.60
CA THR A 118 6.62 -9.77 -9.96
C THR A 118 6.15 -8.32 -9.74
N ASP A 119 6.84 -7.56 -8.89
CA ASP A 119 6.58 -6.13 -8.64
C ASP A 119 7.18 -5.24 -9.75
N ARG A 120 6.41 -5.13 -10.84
CA ARG A 120 6.79 -4.40 -12.05
C ARG A 120 6.19 -3.00 -12.06
N LEU A 121 7.06 -1.99 -12.05
CA LEU A 121 6.66 -0.59 -12.25
C LEU A 121 6.87 -0.22 -13.71
N PHE A 122 5.80 0.09 -14.43
CA PHE A 122 5.88 0.62 -15.79
C PHE A 122 6.25 2.10 -15.76
N ARG A 123 6.90 2.56 -16.83
CA ARG A 123 7.16 3.99 -16.99
C ARG A 123 5.84 4.75 -17.18
N PRO A 124 5.73 6.00 -16.72
CA PRO A 124 4.50 6.78 -16.84
C PRO A 124 4.11 7.09 -18.30
N ASP A 125 5.06 7.03 -19.23
CA ASP A 125 4.86 7.22 -20.68
C ASP A 125 4.51 5.92 -21.42
N PHE A 126 4.52 4.77 -20.74
CA PHE A 126 4.15 3.50 -21.36
C PHE A 126 2.63 3.39 -21.54
N LEU A 127 2.20 3.08 -22.75
CA LEU A 127 0.79 2.87 -23.08
C LEU A 127 0.44 1.38 -22.98
N HIS A 128 -0.31 1.02 -21.95
CA HIS A 128 -0.97 -0.26 -21.78
C HIS A 128 -1.99 -0.53 -22.90
N GLY A 129 -1.98 -1.77 -23.40
CA GLY A 129 -2.78 -2.22 -24.54
C GLY A 129 -4.25 -2.52 -24.20
N ASP A 130 -4.86 -3.42 -24.96
CA ASP A 130 -6.29 -3.68 -25.01
C ASP A 130 -7.00 -3.80 -23.65
N LYS A 131 -8.14 -3.10 -23.55
CA LYS A 131 -9.04 -3.11 -22.41
C LYS A 131 -9.66 -4.51 -22.24
N GLY A 132 -9.18 -5.27 -21.27
CA GLY A 132 -9.75 -6.57 -20.89
C GLY A 132 -8.72 -7.69 -20.65
N LEU A 133 -7.46 -7.48 -21.04
CA LEU A 133 -6.35 -8.36 -20.69
C LEU A 133 -5.61 -7.85 -19.46
N THR A 134 -4.93 -8.73 -18.73
CA THR A 134 -3.92 -8.33 -17.75
C THR A 134 -2.62 -7.93 -18.45
N CYS A 135 -1.75 -7.18 -17.78
CA CYS A 135 -0.43 -6.83 -18.31
C CYS A 135 0.42 -8.06 -18.68
N ASP A 136 0.19 -9.19 -18.01
CA ASP A 136 0.84 -10.47 -18.31
C ASP A 136 0.35 -11.06 -19.63
N GLN A 137 -0.96 -11.09 -19.84
CA GLN A 137 -1.58 -11.61 -21.06
C GLN A 137 -1.26 -10.73 -22.27
N ALA A 138 -1.23 -9.41 -22.09
CA ALA A 138 -0.89 -8.45 -23.14
C ALA A 138 0.63 -8.37 -23.42
N GLY A 139 1.47 -9.08 -22.64
CA GLY A 139 2.92 -9.06 -22.83
C GLY A 139 3.55 -7.68 -22.59
N CYS A 140 2.95 -6.82 -21.76
CA CYS A 140 3.43 -5.45 -21.54
C CYS A 140 4.86 -5.40 -21.01
N SER A 141 5.25 -6.37 -20.18
CA SER A 141 6.60 -6.47 -19.60
C SER A 141 7.61 -7.23 -20.46
N SER A 142 7.24 -7.62 -21.70
CA SER A 142 8.16 -8.33 -22.61
C SER A 142 9.37 -7.48 -23.00
N ASN A 143 9.20 -6.16 -23.06
CA ASN A 143 10.26 -5.21 -23.32
C ASN A 143 10.69 -4.51 -22.02
N VAL A 144 11.95 -4.68 -21.62
CA VAL A 144 12.53 -4.09 -20.41
C VAL A 144 12.50 -2.55 -20.43
N TYR A 145 12.49 -1.93 -21.62
CA TYR A 145 12.43 -0.49 -21.76
C TYR A 145 11.08 0.11 -21.35
N ASN A 146 10.03 -0.72 -21.23
CA ASN A 146 8.72 -0.30 -20.74
C ASN A 146 8.69 -0.14 -19.21
N LEU A 147 9.68 -0.72 -18.51
CA LEU A 147 9.76 -0.73 -17.05
C LEU A 147 10.63 0.41 -16.53
N ALA A 148 10.17 1.04 -15.45
CA ALA A 148 10.96 1.99 -14.71
C ALA A 148 12.07 1.26 -13.93
N ARG A 149 13.30 1.78 -13.99
CA ARG A 149 14.43 1.21 -13.26
C ARG A 149 14.29 1.53 -11.77
N ARG A 150 14.15 0.50 -10.95
CA ARG A 150 14.11 0.63 -9.47
C ARG A 150 15.44 0.15 -8.88
N LYS A 151 15.92 0.85 -7.84
CA LYS A 151 17.10 0.39 -7.09
C LYS A 151 16.74 -0.87 -6.30
N GLU A 152 17.62 -1.85 -6.26
CA GLU A 152 17.41 -3.03 -5.43
C GLU A 152 17.31 -2.63 -3.95
N ARG A 153 16.46 -3.30 -3.18
CA ARG A 153 16.42 -3.09 -1.74
C ARG A 153 17.67 -3.74 -1.16
N ARG A 154 18.46 -2.96 -0.41
CA ARG A 154 19.80 -3.37 0.07
C ARG A 154 19.78 -4.57 1.03
N ASP A 155 18.61 -4.97 1.51
CA ASP A 155 18.47 -5.99 2.54
C ASP A 155 17.33 -6.95 2.17
N ALA A 156 17.69 -8.21 1.86
CA ALA A 156 16.74 -9.29 1.60
C ALA A 156 15.96 -9.71 2.85
N LYS A 157 16.45 -9.39 4.07
CA LYS A 157 15.74 -9.59 5.33
C LYS A 157 14.83 -8.42 5.68
N ASN A 158 15.09 -7.23 5.16
CA ASN A 158 14.29 -6.03 5.40
C ASN A 158 13.56 -5.57 4.13
N ARG A 159 12.84 -6.51 3.52
CA ARG A 159 12.16 -6.27 2.25
C ARG A 159 10.90 -5.44 2.44
N THR A 160 10.04 -5.70 3.42
CA THR A 160 8.88 -4.84 3.74
C THR A 160 9.34 -3.48 4.27
N LYS A 161 8.84 -2.38 3.69
CA LYS A 161 9.05 -1.03 4.22
C LYS A 161 7.75 -0.45 4.77
N VAL A 162 7.87 0.27 5.89
CA VAL A 162 6.78 1.07 6.44
C VAL A 162 6.88 2.50 5.94
N HIS A 163 5.88 2.94 5.17
CA HIS A 163 5.75 4.30 4.68
C HIS A 163 4.79 5.09 5.55
N TYR A 164 5.18 6.30 5.92
CA TYR A 164 4.36 7.18 6.76
C TYR A 164 3.76 8.30 5.90
N GLY A 165 2.53 8.09 5.47
CA GLY A 165 1.80 9.01 4.61
C GLY A 165 1.20 10.19 5.37
N LYS A 166 1.23 11.37 4.74
CA LYS A 166 0.44 12.55 5.15
C LYS A 166 -0.80 12.77 4.28
N LYS A 167 -0.90 12.11 3.12
CA LYS A 167 -1.93 12.36 2.08
C LYS A 167 -2.29 11.07 1.32
N SER A 168 -3.57 11.02 0.95
CA SER A 168 -4.34 10.07 0.12
C SER A 168 -4.58 8.62 0.58
N ILE A 169 -5.87 8.26 0.62
CA ILE A 169 -6.41 6.92 0.36
C ILE A 169 -7.12 7.03 -1.01
N GLY A 170 -6.70 6.22 -1.96
CA GLY A 170 -7.41 6.02 -3.23
C GLY A 170 -8.02 4.62 -3.25
N ARG A 171 -9.25 4.49 -3.78
CA ARG A 171 -9.84 3.19 -4.07
C ARG A 171 -9.43 2.81 -5.49
N SER A 172 -8.59 1.79 -5.65
CA SER A 172 -8.34 1.17 -6.96
C SER A 172 -8.96 -0.23 -6.96
N THR A 173 -10.11 -0.37 -7.61
CA THR A 173 -10.65 -1.68 -8.00
C THR A 173 -10.58 -1.73 -9.51
N ASP A 174 -9.39 -1.96 -10.05
CA ASP A 174 -9.22 -2.17 -11.48
C ASP A 174 -8.08 -3.17 -11.69
N GLU A 175 -8.44 -4.38 -12.13
CA GLU A 175 -7.50 -5.46 -12.47
C GLU A 175 -7.16 -5.47 -13.97
N GLY A 176 -7.64 -4.48 -14.73
CA GLY A 176 -7.39 -4.35 -16.17
C GLY A 176 -6.05 -3.67 -16.52
N CYS A 177 -5.48 -4.05 -17.66
CA CYS A 177 -4.35 -3.35 -18.27
C CYS A 177 -4.78 -1.94 -18.68
N HIS A 178 -4.45 -0.93 -17.86
CA HIS A 178 -4.88 0.46 -18.04
C HIS A 178 -3.73 1.42 -17.72
N ASN A 179 -3.63 2.52 -18.47
CA ASN A 179 -2.72 3.66 -18.20
C ASN A 179 -3.12 4.42 -16.96
#